data_AF-A0A4Y2S1Q5-F1
#
_entry.id   AF-A0A4Y2S1Q5-F1
#
_cell.length_a   1.000
_cell.length_b   1.000
_cell.length_c   1.000
_cell.angle_alpha   90.00
_cell.angle_beta   90.00
_cell.angle_gamma   90.00
#
_symmetry.space_group_name_H-M   'P 1'
#
loop_
_entity.id
_entity.type
_entity.pdbx_description
1 polymer ?
#
loop_
_entity_poly.entity_id
_entity_poly.type
_entity_poly.pdbx_seq_one_letter_code
_entity_poly.pdbx_strand_id
1 'polypeptide(L)'
;KVESQKPWLRVNDTDENNDRAKLAYEALLTVTARIPDTEEYKNFSREVKQIAKKEFQFDYGQEEVNTFVTAFHEAVLLYSLALNETLEEGYTISNGSIIIEKMWNR
;
A
#
# COMPACT_ATOMS: atom_id res chain seq x y z
N LYS A 1 -0.41 11.70 -5.85
CA LYS A 1 -0.27 13.01 -5.13
C LYS A 1 -1.55 13.87 -5.09
N VAL A 2 -2.59 13.63 -5.90
CA VAL A 2 -3.72 14.58 -6.06
C VAL A 2 -4.78 14.44 -4.95
N GLU A 3 -5.05 13.23 -4.48
CA GLU A 3 -6.12 12.98 -3.50
C GLU A 3 -5.79 13.48 -2.09
N SER A 4 -4.53 13.35 -1.66
CA SER A 4 -4.11 13.87 -0.34
C SER A 4 -3.98 15.39 -0.28
N GLN A 5 -3.96 16.09 -1.42
CA GLN A 5 -3.79 17.54 -1.46
C GLN A 5 -5.09 18.32 -1.32
N LYS A 6 -6.23 17.71 -1.67
CA LYS A 6 -7.55 18.35 -1.58
C LYS A 6 -8.61 17.38 -1.04
N PRO A 7 -8.46 16.87 0.19
CA PRO A 7 -9.38 15.89 0.76
C PRO A 7 -10.82 16.40 0.95
N TRP A 8 -11.04 17.72 0.89
CA TRP A 8 -12.36 18.36 0.93
C TRP A 8 -13.07 18.43 -0.43
N LEU A 9 -12.36 18.19 -1.55
CA LEU A 9 -12.91 18.38 -2.89
C LEU A 9 -13.72 17.17 -3.34
N ARG A 10 -14.99 17.38 -3.66
CA ARG A 10 -15.86 16.42 -4.32
C ARG A 10 -16.21 16.94 -5.71
N VAL A 11 -15.79 16.21 -6.75
CA VAL A 11 -16.00 16.60 -8.16
C VAL A 11 -17.49 16.64 -8.55
N ASN A 12 -18.32 15.87 -7.85
CA ASN A 12 -19.76 15.76 -8.13
C ASN A 12 -20.62 16.68 -7.24
N ASP A 13 -20.01 17.63 -6.50
CA ASP A 13 -20.69 18.54 -5.58
C ASP A 13 -20.59 19.99 -6.04
N THR A 14 -21.37 20.90 -5.44
CA THR A 14 -21.37 22.33 -5.78
C THR A 14 -20.11 23.04 -5.29
N ASP A 15 -19.72 24.11 -5.98
CA ASP A 15 -18.57 24.94 -5.57
C ASP A 15 -18.74 25.49 -4.16
N GLU A 16 -19.96 25.92 -3.80
CA GLU A 16 -20.30 26.43 -2.47
C GLU A 16 -20.06 25.39 -1.36
N ASN A 17 -20.47 24.14 -1.59
CA ASN A 17 -20.23 23.05 -0.63
C ASN A 17 -18.74 22.72 -0.51
N ASN A 18 -18.02 22.70 -1.63
CA ASN A 18 -16.58 22.47 -1.64
C ASN A 18 -15.81 23.58 -0.91
N ASP A 19 -16.22 24.85 -1.05
CA ASP A 19 -15.63 25.99 -0.33
C ASP A 19 -15.93 25.92 1.18
N ARG A 20 -17.16 25.57 1.55
CA ARG A 20 -17.52 25.33 2.95
C ARG A 20 -16.71 24.19 3.56
N ALA A 21 -16.55 23.09 2.84
CA ALA A 21 -15.74 21.95 3.28
C ALA A 21 -14.26 22.36 3.41
N LYS A 22 -13.73 23.13 2.46
CA LYS A 22 -12.36 23.66 2.52
C LYS A 22 -12.12 24.47 3.79
N LEU A 23 -13.03 25.38 4.15
CA LEU A 23 -12.96 26.17 5.38
C LEU A 23 -12.97 25.28 6.63
N ALA A 24 -13.81 24.24 6.67
CA ALA A 24 -13.84 23.30 7.78
C ALA A 24 -12.51 22.50 7.93
N TYR A 25 -11.87 22.17 6.80
CA TYR A 25 -10.60 21.44 6.78
C TYR A 25 -9.40 22.28 7.23
N GLU A 26 -9.51 23.62 7.35
CA GLU A 26 -8.43 24.46 7.89
C GLU A 26 -8.08 24.12 9.34
N ALA A 27 -9.03 23.58 10.11
CA ALA A 27 -8.83 23.13 11.48
C ALA A 27 -8.47 21.63 11.60
N LEU A 28 -8.38 20.90 10.48
CA LEU A 28 -8.17 19.46 10.46
C LEU A 28 -6.69 19.11 10.22
N LEU A 29 -6.17 18.17 11.02
CA LEU A 29 -4.89 17.53 10.76
C LEU A 29 -5.12 16.06 10.40
N THR A 30 -4.64 15.63 9.23
CA THR A 30 -4.72 14.24 8.78
C THR A 30 -3.37 13.54 8.99
N VAL A 31 -3.40 12.42 9.71
CA VAL A 31 -2.24 11.54 9.89
C VAL A 31 -2.46 10.27 9.08
N THR A 32 -1.58 9.99 8.12
CA THR A 32 -1.63 8.79 7.28
C THR A 32 -0.30 8.07 7.29
N ALA A 33 -0.33 6.78 6.93
CA ALA A 33 0.89 6.04 6.63
C ALA A 33 1.68 6.75 5.52
N ARG A 34 3.00 6.69 5.61
CA ARG A 34 3.88 7.23 4.57
C ARG A 34 3.81 6.32 3.36
N ILE A 35 3.51 6.90 2.21
CA ILE A 35 3.61 6.22 0.92
C ILE A 35 5.04 6.46 0.38
N PRO A 36 5.78 5.41 -0.02
CA PRO A 36 7.09 5.59 -0.63
C PRO A 36 7.01 6.32 -1.97
N ASP A 37 7.89 7.30 -2.19
CA ASP A 37 8.01 8.02 -3.48
C ASP A 37 8.97 7.32 -4.46
N THR A 38 9.39 6.09 -4.17
CA THR A 38 10.37 5.33 -4.96
C THR A 38 9.78 4.80 -6.25
N GLU A 39 10.62 4.50 -7.24
CA GLU A 39 10.14 4.02 -8.54
C GLU A 39 9.61 2.59 -8.45
N GLU A 40 10.18 1.78 -7.56
CA GLU A 40 9.74 0.42 -7.25
C GLU A 40 8.30 0.41 -6.76
N TYR A 41 7.96 1.30 -5.81
CA TYR A 41 6.59 1.40 -5.30
C TYR A 41 5.61 1.88 -6.37
N LYS A 42 6.02 2.81 -7.24
CA LYS A 42 5.17 3.27 -8.35
C LYS A 42 4.88 2.16 -9.35
N ASN A 43 5.88 1.33 -9.67
CA ASN A 43 5.70 0.18 -10.56
C ASN A 43 4.78 -0.86 -9.92
N PHE A 44 5.03 -1.23 -8.67
CA PHE A 44 4.17 -2.12 -7.88
C PHE A 44 2.71 -1.62 -7.87
N SER A 45 2.49 -0.35 -7.52
CA SER A 45 1.15 0.25 -7.46
C SER A 45 0.44 0.19 -8.81
N ARG A 46 1.16 0.47 -9.90
CA ARG A 46 0.63 0.38 -11.27
C ARG A 46 0.20 -1.04 -11.62
N GLU A 47 1.02 -2.03 -11.32
CA GLU A 47 0.72 -3.44 -11.61
C GLU A 47 -0.49 -3.94 -10.79
N VAL A 48 -0.55 -3.62 -9.50
CA VAL A 48 -1.71 -3.95 -8.65
C VAL A 48 -2.99 -3.36 -9.22
N LYS A 49 -2.99 -2.09 -9.61
CA LYS A 49 -4.16 -1.42 -10.20
C LYS A 49 -4.59 -2.08 -11.52
N GLN A 50 -3.62 -2.47 -12.36
CA GLN A 50 -3.89 -3.17 -13.62
C GLN A 50 -4.53 -4.55 -13.39
N ILE A 51 -3.97 -5.34 -12.48
CA ILE A 51 -4.49 -6.67 -12.12
C ILE A 51 -5.90 -6.56 -11.52
N ALA A 52 -6.10 -5.62 -10.59
CA ALA A 52 -7.40 -5.38 -9.96
C ALA A 52 -8.49 -5.08 -11.00
N LYS A 53 -8.17 -4.22 -11.97
CA LYS A 53 -9.10 -3.86 -13.05
C LYS A 53 -9.38 -5.03 -13.99
N LYS A 54 -8.34 -5.78 -14.36
CA LYS A 54 -8.44 -6.88 -15.34
C LYS A 54 -9.14 -8.12 -14.77
N GLU A 55 -8.77 -8.54 -13.57
CA GLU A 55 -9.18 -9.83 -13.00
C GLU A 55 -10.38 -9.70 -12.05
N PHE A 56 -10.55 -8.53 -11.41
CA PHE A 56 -11.57 -8.33 -10.37
C PHE A 56 -12.56 -7.21 -10.69
N GLN A 57 -12.46 -6.58 -11.88
CA GLN A 57 -13.29 -5.45 -12.31
C GLN A 57 -13.31 -4.28 -11.30
N PHE A 58 -12.24 -4.17 -10.50
CA PHE A 58 -12.09 -3.13 -9.50
C PHE A 58 -11.17 -2.04 -10.03
N ASP A 59 -11.70 -0.83 -10.21
CA ASP A 59 -10.92 0.33 -10.65
C ASP A 59 -10.61 1.24 -9.47
N TYR A 60 -9.33 1.38 -9.15
CA TYR A 60 -8.86 2.29 -8.11
C TYR A 60 -9.08 3.76 -8.48
N GLY A 61 -9.21 4.10 -9.76
CA GLY A 61 -9.32 5.50 -10.18
C GLY A 61 -8.13 6.34 -9.70
N GLN A 62 -8.41 7.34 -8.86
CA GLN A 62 -7.40 8.21 -8.25
C GLN A 62 -6.89 7.72 -6.89
N GLU A 63 -7.50 6.67 -6.34
CA GLU A 63 -7.15 6.13 -5.03
C GLU A 63 -5.79 5.45 -5.05
N GLU A 64 -5.05 5.61 -3.96
CA GLU A 64 -3.79 4.91 -3.76
C GLU A 64 -4.03 3.44 -3.36
N VAL A 65 -3.06 2.57 -3.64
CA VAL A 65 -3.14 1.18 -3.18
C VAL A 65 -3.12 1.14 -1.66
N ASN A 66 -4.02 0.35 -1.08
CA ASN A 66 -4.14 0.21 0.36
C ASN A 66 -2.83 -0.36 0.96
N THR A 67 -2.36 0.22 2.07
CA THR A 67 -1.17 -0.23 2.80
C THR A 67 -1.21 -1.72 3.16
N PHE A 68 -2.37 -2.32 3.38
CA PHE A 68 -2.46 -3.77 3.59
C PHE A 68 -2.01 -4.58 2.38
N VAL A 69 -2.32 -4.14 1.16
CA VAL A 69 -1.90 -4.81 -0.09
C VAL A 69 -0.38 -4.73 -0.23
N THR A 70 0.21 -3.58 0.09
CA THR A 70 1.66 -3.40 0.15
C THR A 70 2.29 -4.34 1.19
N ALA A 71 1.73 -4.38 2.41
CA ALA A 71 2.25 -5.21 3.50
C ALA A 71 2.23 -6.71 3.15
N PHE A 72 1.20 -7.20 2.47
CA PHE A 72 1.16 -8.60 2.03
C PHE A 72 2.20 -8.91 0.95
N HIS A 73 2.40 -8.00 0.00
CA HIS A 73 3.46 -8.14 -1.00
C HIS A 73 4.84 -8.20 -0.34
N GLU A 74 5.12 -7.30 0.58
CA GLU A 74 6.37 -7.28 1.34
C GLU A 74 6.55 -8.53 2.21
N ALA A 75 5.47 -9.03 2.82
CA ALA A 75 5.51 -10.25 3.64
C ALA A 75 5.90 -11.48 2.81
N VAL A 76 5.42 -11.60 1.56
CA VAL A 76 5.80 -12.70 0.66
C VAL A 76 7.27 -12.61 0.26
N LEU A 77 7.78 -11.40 -0.02
CA LEU A 77 9.20 -11.20 -0.32
C LEU A 77 10.07 -11.56 0.88
N LEU A 78 9.71 -11.06 2.07
CA LEU A 78 10.40 -11.35 3.32
C LEU A 78 10.40 -12.85 3.63
N TYR A 79 9.27 -13.52 3.47
CA TYR A 79 9.16 -14.97 3.62
C TYR A 79 10.05 -15.71 2.64
N SER A 80 10.07 -15.28 1.37
CA SER A 80 10.89 -15.93 0.32
C SER A 80 12.39 -15.84 0.63
N LEU A 81 12.85 -14.69 1.14
CA LEU A 81 14.24 -14.50 1.57
C LEU A 81 14.59 -15.39 2.77
N ALA A 82 13.77 -15.35 3.82
CA ALA A 82 13.97 -16.16 5.03
C ALA A 82 13.91 -17.66 4.73
N LEU A 83 13.03 -18.08 3.83
CA LEU A 83 12.93 -19.46 3.39
C LEU A 83 14.18 -19.90 2.63
N ASN A 84 14.69 -19.07 1.71
CA ASN A 84 15.90 -19.38 0.96
C ASN A 84 17.09 -19.64 1.89
N GLU A 85 17.31 -18.77 2.87
CA GLU A 85 18.36 -18.93 3.89
C GLU A 85 18.16 -20.18 4.76
N THR A 86 16.91 -20.50 5.09
CA THR A 86 16.57 -21.72 5.84
C THR A 86 16.96 -22.98 5.05
N LEU A 87 16.72 -22.99 3.74
CA LEU A 87 17.07 -24.10 2.86
C LEU A 87 18.58 -24.22 2.65
N GLU A 88 19.30 -23.10 2.54
CA GLU A 88 20.77 -23.07 2.42
C GLU A 88 21.47 -23.67 3.65
N GLU A 89 20.88 -23.53 4.83
CA GLU A 89 21.36 -24.13 6.08
C GLU A 89 21.00 -25.62 6.23
N GLY A 90 20.32 -26.21 5.24
CA GLY A 90 19.94 -27.63 5.25
C GLY A 90 18.66 -27.95 6.02
N TYR A 91 17.92 -26.93 6.47
CA TYR A 91 16.58 -27.12 7.04
C TYR A 91 15.54 -27.29 5.93
N THR A 92 14.29 -27.50 6.34
CA THR A 92 13.18 -27.74 5.42
C THR A 92 12.10 -26.66 5.55
N ILE A 93 11.20 -26.62 4.57
CA ILE A 93 10.06 -25.68 4.56
C ILE A 93 9.13 -25.81 5.78
N SER A 94 9.17 -26.94 6.50
CA SER A 94 8.35 -27.18 7.68
C SER A 94 8.97 -26.61 8.97
N ASN A 95 10.22 -26.15 8.93
CA ASN A 95 10.90 -25.51 10.04
C ASN A 95 10.44 -24.05 10.22
N GLY A 96 9.13 -23.84 10.39
CA GLY A 96 8.50 -22.52 10.44
C GLY A 96 9.08 -21.58 11.50
N SER A 97 9.48 -22.09 12.67
CA SER A 97 10.10 -21.27 13.72
C SER A 97 11.43 -20.65 13.27
N ILE A 98 12.25 -21.41 12.53
CA ILE A 98 13.54 -20.93 12.00
C ILE A 98 13.28 -19.88 10.92
N ILE A 99 12.31 -20.13 10.05
CA ILE A 99 11.91 -19.16 9.01
C ILE A 99 11.47 -17.85 9.68
N ILE A 100 10.59 -17.91 10.67
CA ILE A 100 10.10 -16.71 11.38
C ILE A 100 11.24 -15.97 12.08
N GLU A 101 12.16 -16.68 12.74
CA GLU A 101 13.33 -16.07 13.39
C GLU A 101 14.17 -15.26 12.39
N LYS A 102 14.38 -15.79 11.18
CA LYS A 102 15.12 -15.11 10.10
C LYS A 102 14.37 -13.93 9.47
N MET A 103 13.05 -13.82 9.68
CA MET A 103 12.26 -12.67 9.24
C MET A 103 12.42 -11.47 10.20
N TRP A 104 12.86 -11.67 11.43
CA TRP A 104 12.93 -10.62 12.45
C TRP A 104 14.20 -9.78 12.31
N ASN A 105 14.11 -8.48 12.62
CA ASN A 105 15.23 -7.51 12.60
C ASN A 105 15.99 -7.42 11.26
N ARG A 106 15.24 -7.44 10.15
CA ARG A 106 15.78 -7.27 8.79
C ARG A 106 15.56 -5.86 8.26
#